data_AF-A0AAF0EKB3-F1
#
_entry.id   AF-A0AAF0EKB3-F1
#
_cell.length_a   1.000
_cell.length_b   1.000
_cell.length_c   1.000
_cell.angle_alpha   90.00
_cell.angle_beta   90.00
_cell.angle_gamma   90.00
#
_symmetry.space_group_name_H-M   'P 1'
#
loop_
_entity.id
_entity.type
_entity.pdbx_description
1 polymer ?
#
loop_
_entity_poly.entity_id
_entity_poly.type
_entity_poly.pdbx_seq_one_letter_code
_entity_poly.pdbx_strand_id
1 'polypeptide(L)'
;MAPTSRIYLTRHAQAEHNATGDSSIADALLTKLGEQQAARLPSLTAELQDVAEVIISSPLRRTLQSASLGYAKAIERLGGHGKIVCLPQAQGAWGRLTTECNDVPCDTGSLREVLEAQPYFSKYDLSLLTPDWTSKQGFYGTDKTLTVAAHNDSLDARAQWVRQYLRERPEQHIVLVAHGDFLRRLTKEPESYWANAEVRVFQFEPSAVHTDACPLAYVAHVAEGDWIDSEAPEPVPTTQDALSSMEQRVKQMQASLASQTDVLADLDRRLEAAERKTAELEGQEGPL
;
A
#
# COMPACT_ATOMS: atom_id res chain seq x y z
N MET A 1 27.67 -14.34 10.72
CA MET A 1 26.85 -14.31 11.96
C MET A 1 26.63 -12.86 12.37
N ALA A 2 25.48 -12.57 12.98
CA ALA A 2 24.74 -11.31 12.84
C ALA A 2 25.20 -9.99 13.48
N PRO A 3 26.32 -9.80 14.21
CA PRO A 3 26.74 -8.42 14.48
C PRO A 3 27.01 -7.59 13.20
N THR A 4 27.15 -8.22 12.03
CA THR A 4 27.57 -7.56 10.78
C THR A 4 26.54 -7.56 9.66
N SER A 5 25.41 -8.28 9.80
CA SER A 5 24.39 -8.35 8.74
C SER A 5 23.71 -6.98 8.55
N ARG A 6 23.41 -6.65 7.30
CA ARG A 6 22.59 -5.50 6.87
C ARG A 6 21.15 -5.95 6.68
N ILE A 7 20.25 -5.29 7.39
CA ILE A 7 18.81 -5.57 7.36
C ILE A 7 18.12 -4.44 6.61
N TYR A 8 17.64 -4.74 5.41
CA TYR A 8 16.90 -3.81 4.56
C TYR A 8 15.42 -4.00 4.83
N LEU A 9 14.83 -3.01 5.50
CA LEU A 9 13.43 -3.00 5.86
C LEU A 9 12.66 -2.20 4.83
N THR A 10 11.60 -2.80 4.30
CA THR A 10 10.78 -2.20 3.24
C THR A 10 9.33 -2.17 3.65
N ARG A 11 8.71 -0.98 3.65
CA ARG A 11 7.25 -0.88 3.76
C ARG A 11 6.64 -1.27 2.41
N HIS A 12 5.54 -2.03 2.42
CA HIS A 12 4.76 -2.28 1.20
C HIS A 12 4.34 -0.97 0.50
N ALA A 13 4.08 -1.05 -0.80
CA ALA A 13 3.55 0.05 -1.59
C ALA A 13 2.04 0.29 -1.30
N GLN A 14 1.46 1.34 -1.87
CA GLN A 14 0.05 1.69 -1.64
C GLN A 14 -0.90 0.52 -1.98
N ALA A 15 -1.71 0.11 -1.02
CA ALA A 15 -2.78 -0.87 -1.20
C ALA A 15 -4.17 -0.21 -1.18
N GLU A 16 -5.20 -0.95 -1.59
CA GLU A 16 -6.58 -0.43 -1.70
C GLU A 16 -7.08 0.21 -0.40
N HIS A 17 -6.81 -0.42 0.76
CA HIS A 17 -7.14 0.14 2.07
C HIS A 17 -6.39 1.44 2.40
N ASN A 18 -5.17 1.63 1.88
CA ASN A 18 -4.43 2.89 2.08
C ASN A 18 -5.04 4.02 1.25
N ALA A 19 -5.39 3.72 -0.01
CA ALA A 19 -5.95 4.71 -0.94
C ALA A 19 -7.35 5.17 -0.51
N THR A 20 -8.16 4.26 0.03
CA THR A 20 -9.54 4.54 0.44
C THR A 20 -9.68 4.95 1.90
N GLY A 21 -8.67 4.65 2.74
CA GLY A 21 -8.81 4.71 4.19
C GLY A 21 -9.72 3.62 4.78
N ASP A 22 -10.18 2.66 3.96
CA ASP A 22 -11.11 1.61 4.37
C ASP A 22 -10.37 0.40 4.92
N SER A 23 -10.26 0.34 6.25
CA SER A 23 -9.64 -0.78 6.97
C SER A 23 -10.44 -2.09 6.91
N SER A 24 -11.66 -2.09 6.34
CA SER A 24 -12.48 -3.30 6.16
C SER A 24 -12.07 -4.15 4.94
N ILE A 25 -11.24 -3.62 4.04
CA ILE A 25 -10.74 -4.33 2.86
C ILE A 25 -9.72 -5.38 3.29
N ALA A 26 -10.19 -6.62 3.45
CA ALA A 26 -9.38 -7.74 3.91
C ALA A 26 -8.24 -8.08 2.93
N ASP A 27 -7.03 -8.28 3.49
CA ASP A 27 -5.83 -8.66 2.75
C ASP A 27 -5.66 -7.88 1.43
N ALA A 28 -5.87 -6.56 1.45
CA ALA A 28 -5.96 -5.71 0.26
C ALA A 28 -4.82 -5.91 -0.76
N LEU A 29 -5.15 -5.80 -2.05
CA LEU A 29 -4.17 -5.79 -3.15
C LEU A 29 -3.50 -4.41 -3.25
N LEU A 30 -2.38 -4.35 -3.97
CA LEU A 30 -1.82 -3.08 -4.42
C LEU A 30 -2.77 -2.37 -5.39
N THR A 31 -2.80 -1.04 -5.31
CA THR A 31 -3.40 -0.21 -6.36
C THR A 31 -2.46 -0.14 -7.57
N LYS A 32 -2.92 0.40 -8.70
CA LYS A 32 -2.03 0.70 -9.85
C LYS A 32 -0.87 1.62 -9.46
N LEU A 33 -1.13 2.61 -8.60
CA LEU A 33 -0.07 3.48 -8.08
C LEU A 33 0.89 2.70 -7.17
N GLY A 34 0.38 1.80 -6.33
CA GLY A 34 1.20 0.89 -5.53
C GLY A 34 2.11 0.00 -6.38
N GLU A 35 1.61 -0.52 -7.49
CA GLU A 35 2.43 -1.28 -8.44
C GLU A 35 3.57 -0.42 -9.02
N GLN A 36 3.28 0.82 -9.41
CA GLN A 36 4.30 1.77 -9.91
C GLN A 36 5.32 2.17 -8.83
N GLN A 37 4.88 2.36 -7.59
CA GLN A 37 5.75 2.60 -6.43
C GLN A 37 6.72 1.44 -6.22
N ALA A 38 6.21 0.22 -6.16
CA ALA A 38 7.05 -0.96 -5.99
C ALA A 38 7.98 -1.18 -7.20
N ALA A 39 7.50 -0.99 -8.43
CA ALA A 39 8.27 -1.21 -9.65
C ALA A 39 9.45 -0.22 -9.85
N ARG A 40 9.52 0.88 -9.09
CA ARG A 40 10.67 1.79 -9.07
C ARG A 40 11.84 1.27 -8.23
N LEU A 41 11.57 0.42 -7.25
CA LEU A 41 12.58 -0.07 -6.32
C LEU A 41 13.77 -0.77 -6.98
N PRO A 42 13.64 -1.59 -8.03
CA PRO A 42 14.81 -2.21 -8.66
C PRO A 42 15.85 -1.19 -9.12
N SER A 43 15.42 -0.03 -9.63
CA SER A 43 16.31 1.06 -10.04
C SER A 43 16.87 1.82 -8.83
N LEU A 44 16.04 2.11 -7.83
CA LEU A 44 16.45 2.85 -6.63
C LEU A 44 17.36 2.02 -5.70
N THR A 45 17.34 0.69 -5.84
CA THR A 45 18.05 -0.24 -4.97
C THR A 45 19.02 -1.12 -5.77
N ALA A 46 19.57 -0.62 -6.87
CA ALA A 46 20.36 -1.40 -7.82
C ALA A 46 21.45 -2.27 -7.17
N GLU A 47 22.22 -1.70 -6.23
CA GLU A 47 23.23 -2.47 -5.48
C GLU A 47 22.62 -3.58 -4.63
N LEU A 48 21.53 -3.29 -3.92
CA LEU A 48 20.81 -4.27 -3.11
C LEU A 48 20.25 -5.42 -3.96
N GLN A 49 19.81 -5.14 -5.19
CA GLN A 49 19.37 -6.19 -6.11
C GLN A 49 20.48 -7.22 -6.38
N ASP A 50 21.73 -6.77 -6.42
CA ASP A 50 22.90 -7.61 -6.70
C ASP A 50 23.42 -8.36 -5.47
N VAL A 51 23.27 -7.77 -4.28
CA VAL A 51 23.86 -8.35 -3.06
C VAL A 51 22.87 -9.05 -2.13
N ALA A 52 21.55 -8.84 -2.25
CA ALA A 52 20.57 -9.49 -1.38
C ALA A 52 20.72 -11.02 -1.40
N GLU A 53 20.78 -11.67 -0.24
CA GLU A 53 20.96 -13.12 -0.17
C GLU A 53 19.65 -13.83 0.18
N VAL A 54 18.71 -13.11 0.79
CA VAL A 54 17.36 -13.61 1.07
C VAL A 54 16.36 -12.47 1.04
N ILE A 55 15.16 -12.78 0.55
CA ILE A 55 14.00 -11.90 0.62
C ILE A 55 12.97 -12.59 1.51
N ILE A 56 12.62 -11.90 2.58
CA ILE A 56 11.59 -12.28 3.53
C ILE A 56 10.42 -11.32 3.32
N SER A 57 9.21 -11.83 3.30
CA SER A 57 8.02 -11.00 3.16
C SER A 57 6.95 -11.45 4.15
N SER A 58 6.18 -10.50 4.67
CA SER A 58 4.88 -10.85 5.22
C SER A 58 4.03 -11.54 4.14
N PRO A 59 3.27 -12.58 4.47
CA PRO A 59 2.46 -13.31 3.49
C PRO A 59 1.17 -12.60 3.04
N LEU A 60 0.95 -11.34 3.44
CA LEU A 60 -0.19 -10.55 2.93
C LEU A 60 0.00 -10.19 1.45
N ARG A 61 -1.09 -10.10 0.69
CA ARG A 61 -1.06 -9.94 -0.78
C ARG A 61 -0.28 -8.69 -1.20
N ARG A 62 -0.54 -7.55 -0.57
CA ARG A 62 0.21 -6.30 -0.83
C ARG A 62 1.71 -6.39 -0.58
N THR A 63 2.17 -7.12 0.44
CA THR A 63 3.60 -7.29 0.73
C THR A 63 4.24 -8.25 -0.27
N LEU A 64 3.55 -9.32 -0.65
CA LEU A 64 4.01 -10.26 -1.69
C LEU A 64 4.11 -9.59 -3.07
N GLN A 65 3.13 -8.78 -3.45
CA GLN A 65 3.15 -7.98 -4.68
C GLN A 65 4.27 -6.94 -4.66
N SER A 66 4.42 -6.22 -3.53
CA SER A 66 5.50 -5.23 -3.36
C SER A 66 6.89 -5.89 -3.46
N ALA A 67 7.07 -7.06 -2.83
CA ALA A 67 8.31 -7.82 -2.91
C ALA A 67 8.58 -8.27 -4.36
N SER A 68 7.56 -8.82 -5.03
CA SER A 68 7.67 -9.32 -6.41
C SER A 68 8.11 -8.23 -7.39
N LEU A 69 7.54 -7.04 -7.28
CA LEU A 69 7.86 -5.92 -8.17
C LEU A 69 9.17 -5.24 -7.75
N GLY A 70 9.35 -5.03 -6.45
CA GLY A 70 10.44 -4.22 -5.92
C GLY A 70 11.80 -4.90 -5.93
N TYR A 71 11.82 -6.23 -5.95
CA TYR A 71 13.04 -7.03 -5.90
C TYR A 71 13.14 -8.02 -7.06
N ALA A 72 12.53 -7.71 -8.20
CA ALA A 72 12.42 -8.62 -9.35
C ALA A 72 13.78 -9.22 -9.78
N LYS A 73 14.83 -8.38 -9.90
CA LYS A 73 16.18 -8.82 -10.27
C LYS A 73 16.79 -9.73 -9.20
N ALA A 74 16.68 -9.37 -7.92
CA ALA A 74 17.15 -10.22 -6.83
C ALA A 74 16.38 -11.55 -6.77
N ILE A 75 15.06 -11.54 -6.95
CA ILE A 75 14.23 -12.76 -6.96
C ILE A 75 14.68 -13.71 -8.07
N GLU A 76 14.88 -13.20 -9.28
CA GLU A 76 15.37 -14.00 -10.40
C GLU A 76 16.73 -14.62 -10.07
N ARG A 77 17.69 -13.81 -9.60
CA ARG A 77 19.03 -14.27 -9.21
C ARG A 77 18.99 -15.34 -8.11
N LEU A 78 18.08 -15.20 -7.15
CA LEU A 78 17.97 -16.11 -6.00
C LEU A 78 17.21 -17.41 -6.32
N GLY A 79 16.62 -17.54 -7.52
CA GLY A 79 15.95 -18.76 -7.97
C GLY A 79 14.42 -18.70 -7.99
N GLY A 80 13.84 -17.50 -8.09
CA GLY A 80 12.41 -17.27 -8.31
C GLY A 80 11.57 -17.05 -7.05
N HIS A 81 10.27 -16.78 -7.22
CA HIS A 81 9.35 -16.42 -6.14
C HIS A 81 9.21 -17.48 -5.05
N GLY A 82 9.39 -18.75 -5.37
CA GLY A 82 9.39 -19.85 -4.40
C GLY A 82 10.56 -19.79 -3.39
N LYS A 83 11.52 -18.89 -3.58
CA LYS A 83 12.63 -18.64 -2.64
C LYS A 83 12.38 -17.48 -1.68
N ILE A 84 11.27 -16.75 -1.85
CA ILE A 84 10.83 -15.74 -0.90
C ILE A 84 10.32 -16.45 0.34
N VAL A 85 10.89 -16.12 1.50
CA VAL A 85 10.42 -16.64 2.78
C VAL A 85 9.15 -15.89 3.17
N CYS A 86 8.01 -16.54 3.07
CA CYS A 86 6.72 -16.00 3.47
C CYS A 86 6.55 -16.16 4.99
N LEU A 87 6.92 -15.14 5.77
CA LEU A 87 7.02 -15.18 7.23
C LEU A 87 5.77 -14.59 7.91
N PRO A 88 4.83 -15.40 8.45
CA PRO A 88 3.60 -14.88 9.05
C PRO A 88 3.83 -13.93 10.23
N GLN A 89 4.93 -14.10 10.95
CA GLN A 89 5.28 -13.28 12.10
C GLN A 89 5.58 -11.82 11.74
N ALA A 90 5.86 -11.52 10.47
CA ALA A 90 6.07 -10.16 9.96
C ALA A 90 4.77 -9.44 9.54
N GLN A 91 3.59 -10.02 9.83
CA GLN A 91 2.30 -9.44 9.46
C GLN A 91 2.03 -8.08 10.14
N GLY A 92 1.19 -7.27 9.49
CA GLY A 92 0.68 -6.02 10.02
C GLY A 92 -0.09 -6.26 11.32
N ALA A 93 0.08 -5.35 12.26
CA ALA A 93 -0.81 -5.26 13.41
C ALA A 93 -0.84 -3.82 13.90
N TRP A 94 -2.01 -3.22 13.78
CA TRP A 94 -2.31 -1.94 14.38
C TRP A 94 -2.25 -2.03 15.91
N GLY A 95 -1.42 -1.20 16.54
CA GLY A 95 -1.37 -1.08 17.99
C GLY A 95 -2.66 -0.48 18.55
N ARG A 96 -3.21 -1.09 19.60
CA ARG A 96 -4.43 -0.61 20.25
C ARG A 96 -4.22 0.76 20.91
N LEU A 97 -4.82 1.81 20.36
CA LEU A 97 -4.86 3.17 20.94
C LEU A 97 -6.10 3.38 21.84
N THR A 98 -7.16 2.58 21.68
CA THR A 98 -8.44 2.72 22.39
C THR A 98 -9.01 1.36 22.84
N THR A 99 -10.02 1.35 23.71
CA THR A 99 -10.66 0.12 24.21
C THR A 99 -11.57 -0.58 23.19
N GLU A 100 -11.62 -0.15 21.94
CA GLU A 100 -12.45 -0.75 20.89
C GLU A 100 -11.56 -1.64 19.98
N CYS A 101 -12.09 -2.78 19.52
CA CYS A 101 -11.30 -3.91 19.02
C CYS A 101 -10.65 -3.63 17.64
N ASN A 102 -9.32 -3.60 17.53
CA ASN A 102 -8.63 -3.36 16.25
C ASN A 102 -8.05 -4.63 15.60
N ASP A 103 -8.82 -5.72 15.58
CA ASP A 103 -8.65 -6.81 14.60
C ASP A 103 -9.16 -6.31 13.23
N VAL A 104 -8.48 -5.30 12.67
CA VAL A 104 -8.94 -4.68 11.43
C VAL A 104 -8.72 -5.64 10.25
N PRO A 105 -9.75 -5.88 9.42
CA PRO A 105 -9.66 -6.86 8.33
C PRO A 105 -8.46 -6.65 7.40
N CYS A 106 -8.07 -5.40 7.14
CA CYS A 106 -6.93 -5.09 6.26
C CYS A 106 -5.58 -5.63 6.75
N ASP A 107 -5.41 -5.87 8.05
CA ASP A 107 -4.21 -6.49 8.61
C ASP A 107 -4.29 -8.01 8.67
N THR A 108 -5.46 -8.60 8.41
CA THR A 108 -5.66 -10.04 8.41
C THR A 108 -5.39 -10.60 7.01
N GLY A 109 -4.46 -11.55 6.91
CA GLY A 109 -4.14 -12.21 5.65
C GLY A 109 -5.16 -13.28 5.24
N SER A 110 -4.98 -13.82 4.05
CA SER A 110 -5.80 -14.93 3.51
C SER A 110 -5.30 -16.30 3.98
N LEU A 111 -6.19 -17.29 4.08
CA LEU A 111 -5.75 -18.67 4.33
C LEU A 111 -4.84 -19.18 3.20
N ARG A 112 -3.99 -20.16 3.51
CA ARG A 112 -3.00 -20.71 2.57
C ARG A 112 -3.67 -21.19 1.28
N GLU A 113 -4.73 -21.98 1.41
CA GLU A 113 -5.50 -22.52 0.30
C GLU A 113 -6.16 -21.44 -0.56
N VAL A 114 -6.52 -20.29 0.02
CA VAL A 114 -7.08 -19.15 -0.70
C VAL A 114 -6.01 -18.46 -1.56
N LEU A 115 -4.78 -18.37 -1.05
CA LEU A 115 -3.64 -17.84 -1.83
C LEU A 115 -3.19 -18.83 -2.91
N GLU A 116 -3.09 -20.12 -2.60
CA GLU A 116 -2.70 -21.16 -3.56
C GLU A 116 -3.69 -21.29 -4.74
N ALA A 117 -4.98 -21.01 -4.51
CA ALA A 117 -6.00 -21.00 -5.55
C ALA A 117 -5.90 -19.79 -6.50
N GLN A 118 -5.15 -18.74 -6.15
CA GLN A 118 -5.00 -17.54 -6.97
C GLN A 118 -3.74 -17.65 -7.85
N PRO A 119 -3.84 -17.58 -9.21
CA PRO A 119 -2.70 -17.76 -10.10
C PRO A 119 -1.50 -16.85 -9.84
N TYR A 120 -1.73 -15.64 -9.32
CA TYR A 120 -0.64 -14.73 -8.97
C TYR A 120 0.16 -15.21 -7.76
N PHE A 121 -0.49 -15.84 -6.78
CA PHE A 121 0.10 -16.21 -5.49
C PHE A 121 0.49 -17.69 -5.40
N SER A 122 0.06 -18.54 -6.34
CA SER A 122 0.43 -19.96 -6.39
C SER A 122 1.93 -20.21 -6.66
N LYS A 123 2.69 -19.16 -7.01
CA LYS A 123 4.14 -19.21 -7.27
C LYS A 123 5.02 -19.10 -6.02
N TYR A 124 4.46 -18.75 -4.87
CA TYR A 124 5.21 -18.61 -3.60
C TYR A 124 5.21 -19.92 -2.82
N ASP A 125 6.28 -20.16 -2.06
CA ASP A 125 6.26 -21.22 -1.04
C ASP A 125 5.51 -20.70 0.20
N LEU A 126 4.29 -21.23 0.38
CA LEU A 126 3.39 -20.87 1.47
C LEU A 126 3.38 -21.91 2.61
N SER A 127 4.39 -22.79 2.67
CA SER A 127 4.47 -23.86 3.66
C SER A 127 4.50 -23.39 5.12
N LEU A 128 4.95 -22.15 5.38
CA LEU A 128 5.00 -21.56 6.71
C LEU A 128 3.64 -21.03 7.21
N LEU A 129 2.61 -20.95 6.35
CA LEU A 129 1.29 -20.47 6.73
C LEU A 129 0.52 -21.59 7.43
N THR A 130 0.59 -21.60 8.76
CA THR A 130 -0.18 -22.51 9.62
C THR A 130 -1.67 -22.15 9.58
N PRO A 131 -2.62 -23.08 9.81
CA PRO A 131 -4.06 -22.77 9.75
C PRO A 131 -4.51 -21.59 10.62
N ASP A 132 -3.79 -21.29 11.70
CA ASP A 132 -4.07 -20.23 12.66
C ASP A 132 -3.32 -18.91 12.41
N TRP A 133 -2.51 -18.82 11.34
CA TRP A 133 -1.66 -17.65 11.09
C TRP A 133 -2.44 -16.34 10.93
N THR A 134 -3.69 -16.44 10.46
CA THR A 134 -4.61 -15.31 10.27
C THR A 134 -5.42 -14.97 11.51
N SER A 135 -5.31 -15.74 12.60
CA SER A 135 -6.23 -15.65 13.75
C SER A 135 -6.23 -14.29 14.47
N LYS A 136 -5.12 -13.53 14.40
CA LYS A 136 -4.89 -12.34 15.24
C LYS A 136 -5.02 -12.62 16.74
N GLN A 137 -4.86 -13.88 17.14
CA GLN A 137 -4.92 -14.33 18.53
C GLN A 137 -3.55 -14.85 18.99
N GLY A 138 -3.34 -14.90 20.31
CA GLY A 138 -2.13 -15.49 20.90
C GLY A 138 -0.84 -14.86 20.39
N PHE A 139 0.00 -15.64 19.70
CA PHE A 139 1.25 -15.14 19.14
C PHE A 139 1.04 -14.10 18.02
N TYR A 140 -0.06 -14.21 17.26
CA TYR A 140 -0.33 -13.39 16.07
C TYR A 140 -1.09 -12.09 16.38
N GLY A 141 -1.52 -11.89 17.63
CA GLY A 141 -2.24 -10.71 18.09
C GLY A 141 -2.69 -10.85 19.53
N THR A 142 -3.93 -10.48 19.85
CA THR A 142 -4.44 -10.63 21.22
C THR A 142 -5.82 -11.19 21.28
N ASP A 143 -6.06 -11.95 22.34
CA ASP A 143 -7.40 -12.16 22.85
C ASP A 143 -8.09 -10.81 23.09
N LYS A 144 -9.32 -10.68 22.56
CA LYS A 144 -10.19 -9.51 22.71
C LYS A 144 -10.49 -9.21 24.18
N THR A 145 -10.20 -10.14 25.08
CA THR A 145 -10.30 -9.99 26.53
C THR A 145 -9.11 -9.27 27.18
N LEU A 146 -8.00 -9.05 26.46
CA LEU A 146 -6.77 -8.45 27.02
C LEU A 146 -6.81 -6.92 27.14
N THR A 147 -6.04 -6.39 28.10
CA THR A 147 -5.83 -4.95 28.27
C THR A 147 -5.00 -4.37 27.12
N VAL A 148 -5.06 -3.05 26.90
CA VAL A 148 -4.23 -2.35 25.90
C VAL A 148 -2.73 -2.59 26.12
N ALA A 149 -2.28 -2.62 27.37
CA ALA A 149 -0.88 -2.87 27.71
C ALA A 149 -0.44 -4.29 27.30
N ALA A 150 -1.19 -5.31 27.71
CA ALA A 150 -0.91 -6.70 27.34
C ALA A 150 -0.93 -6.92 25.81
N HIS A 151 -1.71 -6.13 25.09
CA HIS A 151 -1.71 -6.13 23.63
C HIS A 151 -0.43 -5.60 23.02
N ASN A 152 0.03 -4.45 23.49
CA ASN A 152 1.29 -3.89 23.03
C ASN A 152 2.46 -4.83 23.37
N ASP A 153 2.45 -5.48 24.54
CA ASP A 153 3.46 -6.45 24.94
C ASP A 153 3.50 -7.67 23.98
N SER A 154 2.35 -8.21 23.57
CA SER A 154 2.28 -9.32 22.60
C SER A 154 2.88 -8.92 21.24
N LEU A 155 2.52 -7.74 20.73
CA LEU A 155 3.04 -7.23 19.47
C LEU A 155 4.56 -6.95 19.52
N ASP A 156 5.04 -6.44 20.65
CA ASP A 156 6.47 -6.19 20.87
C ASP A 156 7.26 -7.49 21.04
N ALA A 157 6.68 -8.51 21.67
CA ALA A 157 7.24 -9.85 21.74
C ALA A 157 7.35 -10.49 20.35
N ARG A 158 6.34 -10.32 19.48
CA ARG A 158 6.41 -10.79 18.09
C ARG A 158 7.49 -10.04 17.29
N ALA A 159 7.60 -8.73 17.47
CA ALA A 159 8.68 -7.94 16.86
C ALA A 159 10.06 -8.39 17.37
N GLN A 160 10.19 -8.71 18.66
CA GLN A 160 11.42 -9.29 19.22
C GLN A 160 11.74 -10.65 18.60
N TRP A 161 10.76 -11.53 18.47
CA TRP A 161 10.93 -12.82 17.83
C TRP A 161 11.44 -12.65 16.39
N VAL A 162 10.89 -11.71 15.62
CA VAL A 162 11.38 -11.43 14.25
C VAL A 162 12.81 -10.89 14.26
N ARG A 163 13.20 -10.03 15.20
CA ARG A 163 14.61 -9.62 15.35
C ARG A 163 15.52 -10.81 15.63
N GLN A 164 15.12 -11.72 16.53
CA GLN A 164 15.89 -12.93 16.84
C GLN A 164 16.01 -13.85 15.62
N TYR A 165 14.90 -14.06 14.90
CA TYR A 165 14.88 -14.80 13.64
C TYR A 165 15.86 -14.21 12.61
N LEU A 166 15.84 -12.88 12.43
CA LEU A 166 16.77 -12.16 11.54
C LEU A 166 18.23 -12.26 11.99
N ARG A 167 18.48 -12.27 13.31
CA ARG A 167 19.82 -12.42 13.89
C ARG A 167 20.39 -13.82 13.68
N GLU A 168 19.54 -14.84 13.63
CA GLU A 168 19.95 -16.24 13.47
C GLU A 168 20.14 -16.64 12.01
N ARG A 169 19.78 -15.76 11.08
CA ARG A 169 20.02 -15.93 9.64
C ARG A 169 21.51 -15.97 9.31
N PRO A 170 21.96 -16.87 8.42
CA PRO A 170 23.33 -16.89 7.93
C PRO A 170 23.65 -15.73 6.97
N GLU A 171 22.63 -15.15 6.33
CA GLU A 171 22.79 -14.10 5.32
C GLU A 171 23.36 -12.79 5.88
N GLN A 172 24.20 -12.13 5.07
CA GLN A 172 24.75 -10.81 5.30
C GLN A 172 23.83 -9.68 4.79
N HIS A 173 23.12 -9.86 3.68
CA HIS A 173 22.17 -8.86 3.16
C HIS A 173 20.75 -9.43 3.11
N ILE A 174 19.92 -9.01 4.07
CA ILE A 174 18.57 -9.54 4.27
C ILE A 174 17.54 -8.47 3.94
N VAL A 175 16.62 -8.76 3.03
CA VAL A 175 15.46 -7.90 2.75
C VAL A 175 14.26 -8.41 3.53
N LEU A 176 13.57 -7.52 4.26
CA LEU A 176 12.28 -7.80 4.89
C LEU A 176 11.23 -6.80 4.39
N VAL A 177 10.26 -7.30 3.62
CA VAL A 177 9.10 -6.52 3.15
C VAL A 177 7.92 -6.71 4.09
N ALA A 178 7.52 -5.64 4.77
CA ALA A 178 6.51 -5.66 5.83
C ALA A 178 5.61 -4.40 5.81
N HIS A 179 5.06 -4.05 6.97
CA HIS A 179 4.05 -3.00 7.15
C HIS A 179 4.58 -1.90 8.06
N GLY A 180 4.20 -0.64 7.81
CA GLY A 180 4.77 0.51 8.52
C GLY A 180 4.68 0.38 10.03
N ASP A 181 3.52 0.01 10.57
CA ASP A 181 3.32 -0.14 12.01
C ASP A 181 4.14 -1.28 12.62
N PHE A 182 4.27 -2.39 11.89
CA PHE A 182 5.10 -3.50 12.32
C PHE A 182 6.59 -3.10 12.32
N LEU A 183 7.04 -2.36 11.30
CA LEU A 183 8.41 -1.88 11.21
C LEU A 183 8.76 -0.93 12.37
N ARG A 184 7.84 -0.04 12.79
CA ARG A 184 8.04 0.82 13.98
C ARG A 184 8.30 0.03 15.26
N ARG A 185 7.59 -1.09 15.46
CA ARG A 185 7.83 -2.00 16.59
C ARG A 185 9.12 -2.81 16.43
N LEU A 186 9.42 -3.22 15.19
CA LEU A 186 10.63 -3.95 14.86
C LEU A 186 11.89 -3.11 15.16
N THR A 187 11.87 -1.82 14.83
CA THR A 187 12.98 -0.89 15.07
C THR A 187 12.95 -0.22 16.44
N LYS A 188 11.84 -0.36 17.19
CA LYS A 188 11.57 0.36 18.46
C LYS A 188 11.56 1.89 18.29
N GLU A 189 11.05 2.35 17.15
CA GLU A 189 10.93 3.76 16.81
C GLU A 189 9.46 4.15 16.58
N PRO A 190 8.66 4.39 17.64
CA PRO A 190 7.21 4.59 17.52
C PRO A 190 6.81 5.82 16.71
N GLU A 191 7.67 6.84 16.64
CA GLU A 191 7.43 8.09 15.90
C GLU A 191 7.99 8.07 14.46
N SER A 192 8.67 6.98 14.08
CA SER A 192 9.34 6.84 12.79
C SER A 192 8.35 6.32 11.76
N TYR A 193 7.52 7.22 11.22
CA TYR A 193 6.58 6.86 10.15
C TYR A 193 7.33 6.45 8.88
N TRP A 194 6.68 5.60 8.07
CA TRP A 194 7.25 5.05 6.85
C TRP A 194 6.41 5.46 5.65
N ALA A 195 6.99 5.86 4.53
CA ALA A 195 6.31 6.09 3.26
C ALA A 195 6.07 4.77 2.50
N ASN A 196 5.12 4.74 1.57
CA ASN A 196 4.86 3.56 0.75
C ASN A 196 6.08 3.24 -0.13
N ALA A 197 6.47 1.97 -0.22
CA ALA A 197 7.69 1.54 -0.90
C ALA A 197 8.98 2.23 -0.41
N GLU A 198 9.02 2.69 0.85
CA GLU A 198 10.25 3.15 1.47
C GLU A 198 11.16 1.98 1.84
N VAL A 199 12.47 2.15 1.65
CA VAL A 199 13.51 1.18 2.01
C VAL A 199 14.55 1.85 2.90
N ARG A 200 14.76 1.29 4.08
CA ARG A 200 15.80 1.73 5.02
C ARG A 200 16.69 0.57 5.39
N VAL A 201 17.98 0.84 5.59
CA VAL A 201 18.94 -0.15 6.04
C VAL A 201 19.25 0.04 7.51
N PHE A 202 19.33 -1.09 8.21
CA PHE A 202 19.65 -1.22 9.62
C PHE A 202 20.79 -2.24 9.80
N GLN A 203 21.39 -2.22 10.97
CA GLN A 203 22.30 -3.26 11.46
C GLN A 203 21.91 -3.63 12.89
N PHE A 204 22.29 -4.80 13.37
CA PHE A 204 22.16 -5.07 14.80
C PHE A 204 23.11 -4.18 15.60
N GLU A 205 22.66 -3.71 16.76
CA GLU A 205 23.53 -2.97 17.67
C GLU A 205 24.63 -3.89 18.22
N PRO A 206 25.92 -3.66 17.93
CA PRO A 206 26.97 -4.63 18.23
C PRO A 206 27.12 -4.93 19.72
N SER A 207 26.85 -3.96 20.60
CA SER A 207 26.93 -4.12 22.06
C SER A 207 25.77 -4.92 22.64
N ALA A 208 24.63 -5.01 21.94
CA ALA A 208 23.41 -5.60 22.45
C ALA A 208 22.87 -6.77 21.58
N VAL A 209 23.51 -7.11 20.46
CA VAL A 209 23.07 -8.17 19.54
C VAL A 209 22.95 -9.54 20.22
N HIS A 210 23.78 -9.81 21.23
CA HIS A 210 23.76 -11.08 21.99
C HIS A 210 22.61 -11.18 23.00
N THR A 211 21.92 -10.07 23.29
CA THR A 211 20.76 -10.07 24.19
C THR A 211 19.50 -10.58 23.47
N ASP A 212 18.49 -10.99 24.23
CA ASP A 212 17.19 -11.38 23.64
C ASP A 212 16.52 -10.23 22.87
N ALA A 213 16.74 -8.98 23.31
CA ALA A 213 16.17 -7.81 22.66
C ALA A 213 16.73 -7.57 21.25
N CYS A 214 18.02 -7.92 21.03
CA CYS A 214 18.79 -7.78 19.79
C CYS A 214 18.38 -6.55 18.94
N PRO A 215 18.52 -5.34 19.48
CA PRO A 215 17.98 -4.13 18.84
C PRO A 215 18.68 -3.85 17.50
N LEU A 216 17.93 -3.19 16.62
CA LEU A 216 18.41 -2.71 15.33
C LEU A 216 18.77 -1.22 15.46
N ALA A 217 19.94 -0.85 14.95
CA ALA A 217 20.38 0.52 14.79
C ALA A 217 20.18 0.96 13.34
N TYR A 218 19.55 2.13 13.17
CA TYR A 218 19.38 2.77 11.87
C TYR A 218 20.75 3.08 11.23
N VAL A 219 20.85 2.87 9.91
CA VAL A 219 22.07 3.14 9.15
C VAL A 219 21.81 4.22 8.09
N ALA A 220 20.83 4.02 7.20
CA ALA A 220 20.51 4.99 6.14
C ALA A 220 19.14 4.73 5.48
N HIS A 221 18.61 5.76 4.80
CA HIS A 221 17.58 5.61 3.79
C HIS A 221 18.22 5.12 2.49
N VAL A 222 17.63 4.09 1.90
CA VAL A 222 18.04 3.54 0.60
C VAL A 222 17.07 4.02 -0.49
N ALA A 223 15.79 4.13 -0.16
CA ALA A 223 14.76 4.73 -1.01
C ALA A 223 13.71 5.42 -0.12
N GLU A 224 13.37 6.67 -0.40
CA GLU A 224 12.50 7.52 0.45
C GLU A 224 11.00 7.13 0.40
N GLY A 225 10.56 6.40 -0.64
CA GLY A 225 9.14 6.04 -0.84
C GLY A 225 8.23 7.25 -1.12
N ASP A 226 6.90 7.03 -1.09
CA ASP A 226 5.88 8.06 -1.33
C ASP A 226 4.76 8.04 -0.27
N TRP A 227 4.36 9.20 0.24
CA TRP A 227 3.37 9.30 1.31
C TRP A 227 1.91 9.15 0.82
N ILE A 228 1.52 9.85 -0.26
CA ILE A 228 0.18 9.86 -0.89
C ILE A 228 0.35 10.37 -2.34
N ASP A 229 -0.50 9.93 -3.29
CA ASP A 229 -0.72 10.40 -4.69
C ASP A 229 0.15 11.57 -5.17
N SER A 230 1.46 11.38 -5.26
CA SER A 230 2.13 11.94 -6.42
C SER A 230 1.59 11.10 -7.56
N GLU A 231 0.62 11.64 -8.31
CA GLU A 231 0.49 11.26 -9.71
C GLU A 231 1.93 11.16 -10.22
N ALA A 232 2.35 9.98 -10.65
CA ALA A 232 3.56 9.87 -11.44
C ALA A 232 3.48 11.03 -12.44
N PRO A 233 4.50 11.90 -12.57
CA PRO A 233 4.40 13.00 -13.51
C PRO A 233 3.97 12.38 -14.84
N GLU A 234 2.75 12.71 -15.28
CA GLU A 234 2.25 12.34 -16.60
C GLU A 234 3.43 12.61 -17.55
N PRO A 235 3.78 11.66 -18.43
CA PRO A 235 4.89 11.87 -19.35
C PRO A 235 4.70 13.24 -19.96
N VAL A 236 5.64 14.16 -19.67
CA VAL A 236 5.46 15.59 -19.93
C VAL A 236 4.98 15.71 -21.38
N PRO A 237 3.71 16.09 -21.61
CA PRO A 237 3.21 16.19 -22.96
C PRO A 237 4.13 17.16 -23.67
N THR A 238 4.58 16.82 -24.87
CA THR A 238 5.32 17.80 -25.64
C THR A 238 4.44 19.05 -25.76
N THR A 239 5.04 20.24 -25.90
CA THR A 239 4.27 21.49 -26.07
C THR A 239 3.21 21.38 -27.17
N GLN A 240 3.42 20.47 -28.13
CA GLN A 240 2.51 20.14 -29.22
C GLN A 240 1.32 19.28 -28.78
N ASP A 241 1.53 18.29 -27.91
CA ASP A 241 0.45 17.45 -27.35
C ASP A 241 -0.48 18.28 -26.45
N ALA A 242 0.10 19.16 -25.62
CA ALA A 242 -0.66 20.06 -24.75
C ALA A 242 -1.51 21.06 -25.56
N LEU A 243 -0.96 21.63 -26.63
CA LEU A 243 -1.71 22.52 -27.53
C LEU A 243 -2.89 21.78 -28.18
N SER A 244 -2.67 20.57 -28.70
CA SER A 244 -3.71 19.80 -29.39
C SER A 244 -4.88 19.44 -28.45
N SER A 245 -4.58 19.12 -27.19
CA SER A 245 -5.57 18.83 -26.16
C SER A 245 -6.36 20.08 -25.76
N MET A 246 -5.68 21.23 -25.63
CA MET A 246 -6.34 22.52 -25.40
C MET A 246 -7.25 22.92 -26.57
N GLU A 247 -6.82 22.72 -27.81
CA GLU A 247 -7.62 22.99 -29.01
C GLU A 247 -8.88 22.10 -29.07
N GLN A 248 -8.76 20.82 -28.74
CA GLN A 248 -9.92 19.93 -28.66
C GLN A 248 -10.92 20.36 -27.57
N ARG A 249 -10.43 20.76 -26.40
CA ARG A 249 -11.27 21.26 -25.30
C ARG A 249 -11.99 22.56 -25.65
N VAL A 250 -11.28 23.50 -26.29
CA VAL A 250 -11.89 24.75 -26.80
C VAL A 250 -12.97 24.44 -27.83
N LYS A 251 -12.72 23.49 -28.75
CA LYS A 251 -13.69 23.07 -29.77
C LYS A 251 -14.93 22.42 -29.16
N GLN A 252 -14.78 21.59 -28.13
CA GLN A 252 -15.90 21.01 -27.39
C GLN A 252 -16.70 22.07 -26.63
N MET A 253 -16.03 23.02 -25.97
CA MET A 253 -16.70 24.14 -25.29
C MET A 253 -17.49 25.02 -26.27
N GLN A 254 -16.91 25.33 -27.44
CA GLN A 254 -17.59 26.10 -28.47
C GLN A 254 -18.82 25.38 -29.02
N ALA A 255 -18.74 24.06 -29.25
CA ALA A 255 -19.88 23.26 -29.69
C ALA A 255 -21.00 23.21 -28.62
N SER A 256 -20.62 23.09 -27.34
CA SER A 256 -21.56 23.12 -26.22
C SER A 256 -22.26 24.49 -26.11
N LEU A 257 -21.51 25.59 -26.23
CA LEU A 257 -22.05 26.95 -26.17
C LEU A 257 -22.99 27.24 -27.35
N ALA A 258 -22.65 26.80 -28.56
CA ALA A 258 -23.53 26.91 -29.72
C ALA A 258 -24.85 26.16 -29.49
N SER A 259 -24.78 24.92 -28.99
CA SER A 259 -25.97 24.13 -28.65
C SER A 259 -26.82 24.81 -27.57
N GLN A 260 -26.22 25.43 -26.55
CA GLN A 260 -26.96 26.17 -25.53
C GLN A 260 -27.64 27.42 -26.10
N THR A 261 -26.98 28.10 -27.04
CA THR A 261 -27.55 29.29 -27.72
C THR A 261 -28.77 28.92 -28.56
N ASP A 262 -28.72 27.77 -29.26
CA ASP A 262 -29.85 27.26 -30.03
C ASP A 262 -31.05 26.90 -29.13
N VAL A 263 -30.79 26.32 -27.95
CA VAL A 263 -31.83 26.00 -26.96
C VAL A 263 -32.47 27.27 -26.40
N LEU A 264 -31.68 28.30 -26.09
CA LEU A 264 -32.21 29.58 -25.62
C LEU A 264 -33.10 30.25 -26.69
N ALA A 265 -32.65 30.26 -27.95
CA ALA A 265 -33.45 30.80 -29.05
C ALA A 265 -34.78 30.04 -29.26
N ASP A 266 -34.81 28.73 -28.98
CA ASP A 266 -36.05 27.96 -29.02
C ASP A 266 -37.01 28.30 -27.87
N LEU A 267 -36.47 28.51 -26.67
CA LEU A 267 -37.24 28.91 -25.51
C LEU A 267 -37.86 30.29 -25.69
N ASP A 268 -37.12 31.26 -26.23
CA ASP A 268 -37.63 32.60 -26.52
C ASP A 268 -38.80 32.56 -27.52
N ARG A 269 -38.69 31.76 -28.60
CA ARG A 269 -39.80 31.57 -29.55
C ARG A 269 -41.06 30.98 -28.90
N ARG A 270 -40.88 30.03 -27.97
CA ARG A 270 -42.02 29.43 -27.24
C ARG A 270 -42.65 30.43 -26.27
N LEU A 271 -41.85 31.26 -25.63
CA LEU A 271 -42.33 32.32 -24.74
C LEU A 271 -43.16 33.34 -25.52
N GLU A 272 -42.65 33.84 -26.65
CA GLU A 272 -43.42 34.75 -27.52
C GLU A 272 -44.73 34.14 -28.01
N ALA A 273 -44.73 32.85 -28.38
CA ALA A 273 -45.94 32.15 -28.80
C ALA A 273 -46.95 32.01 -27.65
N ALA A 274 -46.47 31.77 -26.43
CA ALA A 274 -47.31 31.70 -25.24
C ALA A 274 -47.91 33.07 -24.89
N GLU A 275 -47.12 34.14 -24.94
CA GLU A 275 -47.58 35.51 -24.69
C GLU A 275 -48.65 35.96 -25.70
N ARG A 276 -48.47 35.65 -26.99
CA ARG A 276 -49.49 35.91 -28.02
C ARG A 276 -50.80 35.18 -27.74
N LYS A 277 -50.71 33.91 -27.35
CA LYS A 277 -51.88 33.08 -27.02
C LYS A 277 -52.62 33.59 -25.78
N THR A 278 -51.89 34.06 -24.77
CA THR A 278 -52.49 34.68 -23.57
C THR A 278 -53.22 35.97 -23.93
N ALA A 279 -52.61 36.84 -24.74
CA ALA A 279 -53.25 38.08 -25.19
C ALA A 279 -54.50 37.85 -26.06
N GLU A 280 -54.52 36.79 -26.89
CA GLU A 280 -55.71 36.38 -27.64
C GLU A 280 -56.85 35.90 -26.73
N LEU A 281 -56.54 35.18 -25.66
CA LEU A 281 -57.52 34.71 -24.68
C LEU A 281 -58.09 35.86 -23.84
N GLU A 282 -57.24 36.78 -23.39
CA GLU A 282 -57.66 37.98 -22.64
C GLU A 282 -58.49 38.95 -23.51
N GLY A 283 -58.25 38.99 -24.83
CA GLY A 283 -59.05 39.77 -25.78
C GLY A 283 -60.43 39.16 -26.12
N GLN A 284 -60.63 37.86 -25.87
CA GLN A 284 -61.92 37.18 -26.06
C GLN A 284 -62.83 37.29 -24.82
N GLU A 285 -62.28 37.63 -23.66
CA GLU A 285 -63.03 37.97 -22.44
C GLU A 285 -63.33 39.48 -22.38
N GLY A 286 -64.07 39.98 -23.37
CA GLY A 286 -64.62 41.35 -23.33
C GLY A 286 -65.69 41.51 -22.23
N PRO A 287 -65.86 42.71 -21.64
CA PRO A 287 -66.63 42.92 -20.41
C PRO A 287 -68.11 42.61 -20.60
N LEU A 288 -68.68 41.94 -19.59
CA LEU A 288 -70.12 41.70 -19.39
C LEU A 288 -70.98 42.96 -19.55
#